data_AF-A0A947AH79-F1
#
_entry.id   AF-A0A947AH79-F1
#
_cell.length_a   1.000
_cell.length_b   1.000
_cell.length_c   1.000
_cell.angle_alpha   90.00
_cell.angle_beta   90.00
_cell.angle_gamma   90.00
#
_symmetry.space_group_name_H-M   'P 1'
#
loop_
_entity.id
_entity.type
_entity.pdbx_description
1 polymer ?
#
loop_
_entity_poly.entity_id
_entity_poly.type
_entity_poly.pdbx_seq_one_letter_code
_entity_poly.pdbx_strand_id
1 'polypeptide(L)'
;FHKDGCGFCEKMIYETLDDDTVEEILDEYFILVDIGIDDEGSISHRDFNGSKHGYAKSLEIGFYPTVGFVDGNNIIVYGVIGYRDSDIFSLVLQYVYSGEYKVKEWEDFKSQVEFDREE
;
A
#
# COMPACT_ATOMS: atom_id res chain seq x y z
N PHE A 1 1.74 -4.90 -4.69
CA PHE A 1 2.64 -5.99 -5.13
C PHE A 1 2.23 -7.29 -4.49
N HIS A 2 1.95 -8.29 -5.31
CA HIS A 2 1.66 -9.67 -4.88
C HIS A 2 2.38 -10.67 -5.79
N LYS A 3 2.23 -11.96 -5.47
CA LYS A 3 2.78 -13.08 -6.23
C LYS A 3 1.83 -14.27 -6.16
N ASP A 4 1.95 -15.19 -7.09
CA ASP A 4 1.12 -16.39 -7.13
C ASP A 4 1.41 -17.32 -5.93
N GLY A 5 0.37 -18.02 -5.45
CA GLY A 5 0.47 -18.96 -4.34
C GLY A 5 0.85 -18.30 -3.00
N CYS A 6 0.55 -17.02 -2.83
CA CYS A 6 0.81 -16.25 -1.61
C CYS A 6 -0.47 -16.09 -0.77
N GLY A 7 -0.63 -16.89 0.28
CA GLY A 7 -1.83 -16.84 1.13
C GLY A 7 -2.06 -15.48 1.81
N PHE A 8 -1.01 -14.78 2.23
CA PHE A 8 -1.15 -13.42 2.78
C PHE A 8 -1.55 -12.38 1.72
N CYS A 9 -1.21 -12.62 0.45
CA CYS A 9 -1.59 -11.74 -0.64
C CYS A 9 -3.08 -11.91 -0.95
N GLU A 10 -3.54 -13.17 -1.04
CA GLU A 10 -4.97 -13.49 -1.18
C GLU A 10 -5.78 -12.91 -0.02
N LYS A 11 -5.28 -13.06 1.22
CA LYS A 11 -5.93 -12.47 2.39
C LYS A 11 -6.04 -10.95 2.30
N MET A 12 -4.98 -10.26 1.88
CA MET A 12 -5.01 -8.81 1.69
C MET A 12 -6.04 -8.40 0.63
N ILE A 13 -6.11 -9.13 -0.49
CA ILE A 13 -7.07 -8.83 -1.56
C ILE A 13 -8.50 -9.01 -1.04
N TYR A 14 -8.84 -10.21 -0.56
CA TYR A 14 -10.23 -10.56 -0.28
C TYR A 14 -10.76 -10.12 1.09
N GLU A 15 -9.89 -9.87 2.09
CA GLU A 15 -10.32 -9.47 3.43
C GLU A 15 -9.99 -8.01 3.77
N THR A 16 -9.20 -7.32 2.93
CA THR A 16 -8.77 -5.95 3.22
C THR A 16 -9.07 -4.99 2.09
N LEU A 17 -8.73 -5.33 0.84
CA LEU A 17 -9.03 -4.45 -0.28
C LEU A 17 -10.52 -4.50 -0.66
N ASP A 18 -11.20 -5.62 -0.43
CA ASP A 18 -12.65 -5.79 -0.64
C ASP A 18 -13.50 -5.34 0.58
N ASP A 19 -12.90 -4.69 1.60
CA ASP A 19 -13.66 -4.12 2.72
C ASP A 19 -14.30 -2.78 2.31
N ASP A 20 -15.60 -2.62 2.55
CA ASP A 20 -16.36 -1.42 2.14
C ASP A 20 -15.68 -0.10 2.56
N THR A 21 -15.10 -0.05 3.76
CA THR A 21 -14.42 1.17 4.28
C THR A 21 -13.14 1.44 3.51
N VAL A 22 -12.39 0.39 3.18
CA VAL A 22 -11.15 0.50 2.42
C VAL A 22 -11.46 0.89 0.97
N GLU A 23 -12.46 0.26 0.34
CA GLU A 23 -12.90 0.59 -1.02
C GLU A 23 -13.30 2.06 -1.13
N GLU A 24 -14.12 2.57 -0.20
CA GLU A 24 -14.54 3.98 -0.18
C GLU A 24 -13.33 4.95 -0.12
N ILE A 25 -12.35 4.67 0.75
CA ILE A 25 -11.15 5.51 0.87
C ILE A 25 -10.28 5.41 -0.40
N LEU A 26 -10.13 4.21 -0.97
CA LEU A 26 -9.36 4.01 -2.19
C LEU A 26 -9.98 4.76 -3.36
N ASP A 27 -11.30 4.68 -3.54
CA ASP A 27 -12.03 5.36 -4.61
C ASP A 27 -11.99 6.88 -4.49
N GLU A 28 -12.04 7.41 -3.25
CA GLU A 28 -12.03 8.86 -3.03
C GLU A 28 -10.62 9.48 -3.16
N TYR A 29 -9.58 8.81 -2.64
CA TYR A 29 -8.27 9.44 -2.43
C TYR A 29 -7.12 8.83 -3.24
N PHE A 30 -7.29 7.64 -3.84
CA PHE A 30 -6.18 6.90 -4.45
C PHE A 30 -6.51 6.37 -5.85
N ILE A 31 -5.45 5.98 -6.55
CA ILE A 31 -5.55 5.15 -7.75
C ILE A 31 -4.86 3.84 -7.40
N LEU A 32 -5.63 2.76 -7.24
CA LEU A 32 -5.08 1.45 -6.95
C LEU A 32 -4.46 0.85 -8.22
N VAL A 33 -3.19 0.45 -8.11
CA VAL A 33 -2.49 -0.28 -9.18
C VAL A 33 -2.10 -1.65 -8.66
N ASP A 34 -2.72 -2.68 -9.24
CA ASP A 34 -2.35 -4.05 -8.94
C ASP A 34 -1.09 -4.49 -9.70
N ILE A 35 -0.15 -5.09 -9.00
CA ILE A 35 1.14 -5.55 -9.55
C ILE A 35 1.41 -6.96 -9.04
N GLY A 36 1.00 -7.96 -9.81
CA GLY A 36 1.45 -9.34 -9.67
C GLY A 36 2.85 -9.51 -10.28
N ILE A 37 3.84 -9.91 -9.48
CA ILE A 37 5.23 -10.03 -9.97
C ILE A 37 5.42 -11.20 -10.94
N ASP A 38 4.52 -12.19 -10.92
CA ASP A 38 4.57 -13.36 -11.80
C ASP A 38 3.77 -13.12 -13.11
N ASP A 39 3.02 -12.01 -13.20
CA ASP A 39 2.26 -11.67 -14.39
C ASP A 39 3.15 -11.18 -15.54
N GLU A 40 2.66 -11.39 -16.75
CA GLU A 40 3.18 -10.74 -17.94
C GLU A 40 2.96 -9.21 -17.93
N GLY A 41 3.76 -8.52 -18.73
CA GLY A 41 3.71 -7.07 -18.91
C GLY A 41 4.93 -6.32 -18.36
N SER A 42 4.89 -5.00 -18.49
CA SER A 42 6.00 -4.11 -18.15
C SER A 42 5.55 -2.91 -17.35
N ILE A 43 6.42 -2.44 -16.46
CA ILE A 43 6.27 -1.20 -15.70
C ILE A 43 7.21 -0.15 -16.29
N SER A 44 6.69 1.06 -16.50
CA SER A 44 7.48 2.26 -16.73
C SER A 44 7.22 3.21 -15.57
N HIS A 45 8.21 3.41 -14.70
CA HIS A 45 8.09 4.32 -13.56
C HIS A 45 9.42 5.03 -13.33
N ARG A 46 9.42 6.36 -13.49
CA ARG A 46 10.64 7.19 -13.49
C ARG A 46 11.69 6.62 -14.45
N ASP A 47 12.90 6.36 -13.95
CA ASP A 47 14.03 5.81 -14.71
C ASP A 47 13.97 4.28 -14.89
N PHE A 48 12.99 3.61 -14.28
CA PHE A 48 12.79 2.17 -14.46
C PHE A 48 11.89 1.87 -15.66
N ASN A 49 12.35 0.97 -16.52
CA ASN A 49 11.54 0.32 -17.54
C ASN A 49 11.90 -1.18 -17.61
N GLY A 50 10.92 -2.06 -17.37
CA GLY A 50 11.17 -3.50 -17.33
C GLY A 50 9.97 -4.30 -16.85
N SER A 51 10.19 -5.58 -16.53
CA SER A 51 9.12 -6.46 -16.04
C SER A 51 8.63 -6.06 -14.64
N LYS A 52 7.42 -6.51 -14.26
CA LYS A 52 6.87 -6.32 -12.91
C LYS A 52 7.78 -6.89 -11.82
N HIS A 53 8.32 -8.09 -12.02
CA HIS A 53 9.32 -8.70 -11.13
C HIS A 53 10.61 -7.87 -11.04
N GLY A 54 11.10 -7.34 -12.17
CA GLY A 54 12.26 -6.46 -12.21
C GLY A 54 12.02 -5.17 -11.42
N TYR A 55 10.81 -4.62 -11.50
CA TYR A 55 10.42 -3.42 -10.78
C TYR A 55 10.42 -3.67 -9.27
N ALA A 56 9.80 -4.75 -8.81
CA ALA A 56 9.84 -5.16 -7.40
C ALA A 56 11.27 -5.31 -6.88
N LYS A 57 12.16 -5.93 -7.67
CA LYS A 57 13.60 -6.04 -7.34
C LYS A 57 14.29 -4.69 -7.26
N SER A 58 13.99 -3.75 -8.16
CA SER A 58 14.58 -2.41 -8.14
C SER A 58 14.19 -1.59 -6.89
N LEU A 59 13.05 -1.94 -6.29
CA LEU A 59 12.54 -1.38 -5.04
C LEU A 59 12.92 -2.22 -3.80
N GLU A 60 13.78 -3.24 -3.96
CA GLU A 60 14.20 -4.15 -2.90
C GLU A 60 13.03 -4.90 -2.21
N ILE A 61 11.91 -5.09 -2.92
CA ILE A 61 10.74 -5.80 -2.40
C ILE A 61 11.01 -7.31 -2.40
N GLY A 62 11.25 -7.85 -1.20
CA GLY A 62 11.46 -9.29 -0.95
C GLY A 62 10.28 -10.01 -0.31
N PHE A 63 9.27 -9.28 0.16
CA PHE A 63 8.12 -9.83 0.91
C PHE A 63 6.80 -9.39 0.28
N TYR A 64 5.80 -10.26 0.36
CA TYR A 64 4.50 -10.06 -0.25
C TYR A 64 3.37 -10.39 0.74
N PRO A 65 2.27 -9.63 0.75
CA PRO A 65 2.03 -8.44 -0.07
C PRO A 65 2.91 -7.25 0.37
N THR A 66 3.16 -6.34 -0.55
CA THR A 66 3.77 -5.02 -0.26
C THR A 66 2.98 -3.94 -0.98
N VAL A 67 2.67 -2.85 -0.29
CA VAL A 67 1.98 -1.68 -0.83
C VAL A 67 2.95 -0.50 -0.84
N GLY A 68 3.08 0.18 -1.98
CA GLY A 68 3.86 1.41 -2.11
C GLY A 68 2.94 2.56 -2.50
N PHE A 69 3.09 3.69 -1.83
CA PHE A 69 2.32 4.91 -2.10
C PHE A 69 3.15 5.88 -2.94
N VAL A 70 2.59 6.32 -4.05
CA VAL A 70 3.24 7.22 -5.01
C VAL A 70 2.54 8.58 -5.01
N ASP A 71 3.30 9.66 -4.93
CA ASP A 71 2.77 11.02 -4.98
C ASP A 71 2.58 11.55 -6.42
N GLY A 72 2.04 12.76 -6.55
CA GLY A 72 1.86 13.42 -7.86
C GLY A 72 3.16 13.74 -8.62
N ASN A 73 4.33 13.56 -8.01
CA ASN A 73 5.64 13.72 -8.65
C ASN A 73 6.23 12.37 -9.09
N ASN A 74 5.44 11.30 -9.05
CA ASN A 74 5.87 9.92 -9.30
C ASN A 74 6.99 9.50 -8.35
N ILE A 75 6.95 9.91 -7.09
CA ILE A 75 7.89 9.49 -6.04
C ILE A 75 7.17 8.53 -5.10
N ILE A 76 7.80 7.39 -4.79
CA ILE A 76 7.32 6.53 -3.71
C ILE A 76 7.60 7.24 -2.39
N VAL A 77 6.56 7.58 -1.65
CA VAL A 77 6.64 8.38 -0.42
C VAL A 77 6.43 7.56 0.85
N TYR A 78 5.77 6.41 0.73
CA TYR A 78 5.52 5.51 1.87
C TYR A 78 5.39 4.07 1.39
N GLY A 79 5.75 3.12 2.25
CA GLY A 79 5.72 1.69 1.92
C GLY A 79 5.30 0.85 3.11
N VAL A 80 4.43 -0.13 2.87
CA VAL A 80 3.94 -1.07 3.88
C VAL A 80 4.26 -2.49 3.44
N ILE A 81 4.99 -3.19 4.31
CA ILE A 81 5.44 -4.57 4.07
C ILE A 81 4.55 -5.53 4.86
N GLY A 82 4.06 -6.56 4.16
CA GLY A 82 3.23 -7.62 4.71
C GLY A 82 1.75 -7.26 4.79
N TYR A 83 0.94 -8.26 5.11
CA TYR A 83 -0.50 -8.14 5.29
C TYR A 83 -0.86 -7.12 6.39
N ARG A 84 -1.93 -6.35 6.16
CA ARG A 84 -2.65 -5.54 7.15
C ARG A 84 -4.12 -5.89 7.00
N ASP A 85 -4.84 -6.01 8.10
CA ASP A 85 -6.31 -6.10 8.07
C ASP A 85 -6.94 -4.75 7.69
N SER A 86 -8.25 -4.73 7.43
CA SER A 86 -8.98 -3.54 6.99
C SER A 86 -8.92 -2.37 7.97
N ASP A 87 -8.96 -2.63 9.28
CA ASP A 87 -8.87 -1.60 10.31
C ASP A 87 -7.51 -0.88 10.24
N ILE A 88 -6.41 -1.64 10.25
CA ILE A 88 -5.07 -1.05 10.19
C ILE A 88 -4.79 -0.46 8.81
N PHE A 89 -5.26 -1.08 7.73
CA PHE A 89 -5.04 -0.57 6.39
C PHE A 89 -5.79 0.74 6.15
N SER A 90 -7.02 0.88 6.66
CA SER A 90 -7.77 2.15 6.62
C SER A 90 -7.02 3.28 7.34
N LEU A 91 -6.38 2.98 8.49
CA LEU A 91 -5.53 3.94 9.19
C LEU A 91 -4.26 4.30 8.38
N VAL A 92 -3.65 3.32 7.70
CA VAL A 92 -2.52 3.58 6.79
C VAL A 92 -2.95 4.51 5.66
N LEU A 93 -4.11 4.24 5.03
CA LEU A 93 -4.64 5.10 3.98
C LEU A 93 -4.86 6.52 4.52
N GLN A 94 -5.47 6.65 5.71
CA GLN A 94 -5.64 7.93 6.41
C GLN A 94 -4.33 8.67 6.63
N TYR A 95 -3.33 7.98 7.15
CA TYR A 95 -2.01 8.55 7.39
C TYR A 95 -1.37 9.12 6.10
N VAL A 96 -1.59 8.46 4.97
CA VAL A 96 -1.06 8.90 3.67
C VAL A 96 -1.91 10.00 3.05
N TYR A 97 -3.24 9.85 2.95
CA TYR A 97 -4.10 10.83 2.25
C TYR A 97 -4.18 12.16 3.01
N SER A 98 -4.12 12.14 4.34
CA SER A 98 -4.10 13.35 5.17
C SER A 98 -2.76 14.11 5.10
N GLY A 99 -1.70 13.45 4.61
CA GLY A 99 -0.35 14.00 4.56
C GLY A 99 0.41 13.95 5.90
N GLU A 100 -0.14 13.29 6.93
CA GLU A 100 0.49 13.14 8.25
C GLU A 100 1.87 12.47 8.17
N TYR A 101 2.08 11.58 7.19
CA TYR A 101 3.38 10.95 6.93
C TYR A 101 4.55 11.91 6.69
N LYS A 102 4.26 13.19 6.40
CA LYS A 102 5.29 14.21 6.17
C LYS A 102 5.81 14.84 7.47
N VAL A 103 5.06 14.70 8.57
CA VAL A 103 5.28 15.48 9.79
C VAL A 103 5.27 14.66 11.07
N LYS A 104 4.76 13.42 11.03
CA LYS A 104 4.74 12.49 12.16
C LYS A 104 5.23 11.12 11.71
N GLU A 105 5.68 10.32 12.66
CA GLU A 105 5.94 8.90 12.44
C GLU A 105 4.64 8.08 12.58
N TRP A 106 4.60 6.91 11.96
CA TRP A 106 3.42 6.05 11.92
C TRP A 106 2.91 5.67 13.31
N GLU A 107 3.80 5.32 14.24
CA GLU A 107 3.43 4.92 15.60
C GLU A 107 2.84 6.09 16.41
N ASP A 108 3.34 7.32 16.18
CA ASP A 108 2.82 8.52 16.82
C ASP A 108 1.41 8.84 16.29
N PHE A 109 1.23 8.77 14.96
CA PHE A 109 -0.08 8.95 14.33
C PHE A 109 -1.09 7.91 14.83
N LYS A 110 -0.71 6.63 14.85
CA LYS A 110 -1.58 5.55 15.30
C LYS A 110 -2.00 5.75 16.75
N SER A 111 -1.03 6.04 17.64
CA SER A 111 -1.29 6.28 19.06
C SER A 111 -2.23 7.48 19.28
N GLN A 112 -2.08 8.54 18.47
CA GLN A 112 -2.95 9.71 18.53
C GLN A 112 -4.39 9.34 18.14
N VAL A 113 -4.57 8.63 17.03
CA VAL A 113 -5.92 8.22 16.57
C VAL A 113 -6.59 7.27 17.55
N GLU A 114 -5.83 6.36 18.18
CA GLU A 114 -6.35 5.48 19.24
C GLU A 114 -6.83 6.29 20.45
N PHE A 115 -6.04 7.27 20.91
CA PHE A 115 -6.43 8.16 22.02
C PHE A 115 -7.68 9.00 21.69
N ASP A 116 -7.73 9.62 20.49
CA ASP A 116 -8.84 10.49 20.07
C ASP A 116 -10.18 9.73 19.92
N ARG A 117 -10.15 8.40 19.75
CA ARG A 117 -11.35 7.54 19.65
C ARG A 117 -11.91 7.11 21.01
N GLU A 118 -11.15 7.27 22.09
CA GLU A 118 -11.57 6.92 23.45
C GLU A 118 -12.25 8.08 24.20
N GLU A 119 -12.17 9.30 23.66
CA GLU A 119 -12.85 10.52 24.18
C GLU A 119 -14.24 10.75 23.55
#